data_AF-B5XG90-F1
#
_entry.id   AF-B5XG90-F1
#
_cell.length_a   1.000
_cell.length_b   1.000
_cell.length_c   1.000
_cell.angle_alpha   90.00
_cell.angle_beta   90.00
_cell.angle_gamma   90.00
#
_symmetry.space_group_name_H-M   'P 1'
#
loop_
_entity.id
_entity.type
_entity.pdbx_description
1 polymer ?
#
loop_
_entity_poly.entity_id
_entity_poly.type
_entity_poly.pdbx_seq_one_letter_code
_entity_poly.pdbx_strand_id
1 'polypeptide(L)'
;MLQDVMDTGESMVKILKSSKADDELRKVREKQQCFFERHLDTKKTITLVLNGVVQCGDEASQKLLDLEGQKSQAERELDSLEQELLQCTARSQNMDSELQFLQRELESLRDSEQELQTLQQEVDDDTTDVIPSAIYVAQLYHKVTKIKWEYDTEPHILRGVHYGADLATPINIDTSVRSRCSVSDELWNFVSTEW
;
A
#
# COMPACT_ATOMS: atom_id res chain seq x y z
N MET A 1 90.24 -85.63 -25.47
CA MET A 1 89.02 -85.72 -24.64
C MET A 1 89.24 -85.22 -23.21
N LEU A 2 89.93 -85.94 -22.33
CA LEU A 2 90.17 -85.44 -20.94
C LEU A 2 91.04 -84.17 -20.91
N GLN A 3 92.04 -84.09 -21.80
CA GLN A 3 92.88 -82.89 -21.96
C GLN A 3 92.10 -81.69 -22.51
N ASP A 4 91.29 -81.87 -23.57
CA ASP A 4 90.48 -80.77 -24.13
C ASP A 4 89.43 -80.25 -23.15
N VAL A 5 88.85 -81.13 -22.31
CA VAL A 5 87.89 -80.73 -21.26
C VAL A 5 88.61 -79.97 -20.14
N MET A 6 89.82 -80.38 -19.77
CA MET A 6 90.68 -79.62 -18.85
C MET A 6 91.08 -78.27 -19.43
N ASP A 7 91.52 -78.21 -20.69
CA ASP A 7 91.94 -76.97 -21.35
C ASP A 7 90.74 -76.01 -21.57
N THR A 8 89.56 -76.55 -21.88
CA THR A 8 88.31 -75.77 -21.97
C THR A 8 87.89 -75.29 -20.58
N GLY A 9 88.01 -76.14 -19.55
CA GLY A 9 87.77 -75.78 -18.15
C GLY A 9 88.74 -74.72 -17.64
N GLU A 10 90.01 -74.80 -18.01
CA GLU A 10 91.05 -73.84 -17.64
C GLU A 10 90.89 -72.52 -18.40
N SER A 11 90.46 -72.57 -19.67
CA SER A 11 90.09 -71.39 -20.46
C SER A 11 88.84 -70.69 -19.90
N MET A 12 87.82 -71.45 -19.48
CA MET A 12 86.64 -70.92 -18.79
C MET A 12 87.01 -70.33 -17.42
N VAL A 13 87.87 -70.98 -16.64
CA VAL A 13 88.41 -70.44 -15.38
C VAL A 13 89.24 -69.18 -15.62
N LYS A 14 89.98 -69.10 -16.74
CA LYS A 14 90.77 -67.92 -17.11
C LYS A 14 89.90 -66.76 -17.58
N ILE A 15 88.77 -67.03 -18.23
CA ILE A 15 87.75 -66.04 -18.58
C ILE A 15 86.99 -65.57 -17.33
N LEU A 16 86.64 -66.48 -16.42
CA LEU A 16 86.06 -66.17 -15.11
C LEU A 16 87.03 -65.38 -14.21
N LYS A 17 88.32 -65.67 -14.28
CA LYS A 17 89.40 -64.90 -13.63
C LYS A 17 89.86 -63.69 -14.45
N SER A 18 89.30 -63.47 -15.64
CA SER A 18 89.67 -62.31 -16.46
C SER A 18 89.00 -61.06 -15.88
N SER A 19 89.79 -60.01 -15.68
CA SER A 19 89.31 -58.72 -15.15
C SER A 19 88.13 -58.12 -15.93
N LYS A 20 87.94 -58.53 -17.19
CA LYS A 20 86.83 -58.08 -18.04
C LYS A 20 85.44 -58.55 -17.57
N ALA A 21 85.32 -59.78 -17.06
CA ALA A 21 84.04 -60.29 -16.56
C ALA A 21 83.66 -59.62 -15.23
N ASP A 22 84.64 -59.40 -14.35
CA ASP A 22 84.47 -58.69 -13.09
C ASP A 22 84.14 -57.19 -13.30
N ASP A 23 84.79 -56.54 -14.27
CA ASP A 23 84.49 -55.16 -14.67
C ASP A 23 83.06 -54.96 -15.18
N GLU A 24 82.56 -55.90 -15.99
CA GLU A 24 81.16 -55.84 -16.48
C GLU A 24 80.16 -56.14 -15.36
N LEU A 25 80.44 -57.09 -14.47
CA LEU A 25 79.61 -57.34 -13.29
C LEU A 25 79.56 -56.12 -12.35
N ARG A 26 80.69 -55.43 -12.18
CA ARG A 26 80.79 -54.19 -11.41
C ARG A 26 79.98 -53.05 -12.04
N LYS A 27 80.07 -52.85 -13.35
CA LYS A 27 79.23 -51.87 -14.08
C LYS A 27 77.74 -52.18 -13.97
N VAL A 28 77.35 -53.46 -14.06
CA VAL A 28 75.94 -53.87 -13.89
C VAL A 28 75.47 -53.58 -12.47
N ARG A 29 76.30 -53.89 -11.46
CA ARG A 29 75.99 -53.57 -10.05
C ARG A 29 75.85 -52.07 -9.82
N GLU A 30 76.76 -51.25 -10.35
CA GLU A 30 76.71 -49.78 -10.26
C GLU A 30 75.44 -49.22 -10.92
N LYS A 31 75.09 -49.71 -12.12
CA LYS A 31 73.84 -49.33 -12.81
C LYS A 31 72.61 -49.74 -12.01
N GLN A 32 72.61 -50.93 -11.41
CA GLN A 32 71.50 -51.42 -10.60
C GLN A 32 71.34 -50.59 -9.32
N GLN A 33 72.44 -50.21 -8.69
CA GLN A 33 72.43 -49.33 -7.52
C GLN A 33 71.93 -47.93 -7.86
N CYS A 34 72.43 -47.33 -8.95
CA CYS A 34 71.93 -46.06 -9.47
C CYS A 34 70.43 -46.11 -9.82
N PHE A 35 69.97 -47.23 -10.41
CA PHE A 35 68.55 -47.45 -10.70
C PHE A 35 67.71 -47.48 -9.41
N PHE A 36 68.16 -48.18 -8.37
CA PHE A 36 67.46 -48.21 -7.08
C PHE A 36 67.41 -46.85 -6.39
N GLU A 37 68.51 -46.09 -6.42
CA GLU A 37 68.54 -44.72 -5.89
C GLU A 37 67.58 -43.80 -6.64
N ARG A 38 67.58 -43.86 -7.97
CA ARG A 38 66.65 -43.10 -8.83
C ARG A 38 65.19 -43.48 -8.56
N HIS A 39 64.90 -44.77 -8.38
CA HIS A 39 63.56 -45.24 -8.05
C HIS A 39 63.12 -44.76 -6.66
N LEU A 40 64.00 -44.79 -5.66
CA LEU A 40 63.71 -44.28 -4.32
C LEU A 40 63.43 -42.77 -4.34
N ASP A 41 64.21 -42.01 -5.08
CA ASP A 41 64.03 -40.55 -5.25
C ASP A 41 62.71 -40.21 -5.98
N THR A 42 62.42 -40.94 -7.05
CA THR A 42 61.15 -40.81 -7.78
C THR A 42 59.97 -41.13 -6.87
N LYS A 43 60.05 -42.21 -6.09
CA LYS A 43 59.01 -42.57 -5.12
C LYS A 43 58.79 -41.47 -4.08
N LYS A 44 59.86 -40.89 -3.52
CA LYS A 44 59.76 -39.76 -2.58
C LYS A 44 59.07 -38.55 -3.22
N THR A 45 59.47 -38.21 -4.44
CA THR A 45 58.88 -37.10 -5.20
C THR A 45 57.39 -37.32 -5.46
N ILE A 46 57.01 -38.52 -5.92
CA ILE A 46 55.61 -38.89 -6.15
C ILE A 46 54.81 -38.79 -4.85
N THR A 47 55.32 -39.29 -3.73
CA THR A 47 54.62 -39.19 -2.43
C THR A 47 54.41 -37.73 -2.02
N LEU A 48 55.41 -36.87 -2.18
CA LEU A 48 55.29 -35.44 -1.87
C LEU A 48 54.21 -34.77 -2.74
N VAL A 49 54.21 -35.03 -4.04
CA VAL A 49 53.21 -34.49 -4.96
C VAL A 49 51.82 -35.01 -4.61
N LEU A 50 51.67 -36.31 -4.35
CA LEU A 50 50.38 -36.91 -4.00
C LEU A 50 49.80 -36.30 -2.72
N ASN A 51 50.63 -36.13 -1.68
CA ASN A 51 50.21 -35.48 -0.45
C ASN A 51 49.79 -34.02 -0.68
N GLY A 52 50.52 -33.29 -1.52
CA GLY A 52 50.14 -31.92 -1.90
C GLY A 52 48.81 -31.86 -2.65
N VAL A 53 48.55 -32.81 -3.54
CA VAL A 53 47.26 -32.91 -4.26
C VAL A 53 46.12 -33.21 -3.30
N VAL A 54 46.30 -34.14 -2.36
CA VAL A 54 45.29 -34.45 -1.34
C VAL A 54 45.00 -33.23 -0.48
N GLN A 55 46.03 -32.56 0.05
CA GLN A 55 45.86 -31.37 0.88
C GLN A 55 45.16 -30.23 0.11
N CYS A 56 45.57 -29.97 -1.13
CA CYS A 56 44.92 -28.97 -1.98
C CYS A 56 43.45 -29.32 -2.26
N GLY A 57 43.14 -30.62 -2.42
CA GLY A 57 41.78 -31.11 -2.58
C GLY A 57 40.92 -30.90 -1.33
N ASP A 58 41.48 -31.17 -0.15
CA ASP A 58 40.79 -30.97 1.13
C ASP A 58 40.51 -29.48 1.38
N GLU A 59 41.50 -28.61 1.13
CA GLU A 59 41.34 -27.16 1.27
C GLU A 59 40.30 -26.59 0.29
N ALA A 60 40.28 -27.06 -0.96
CA ALA A 60 39.27 -26.65 -1.95
C ALA A 60 37.87 -27.15 -1.56
N SER A 61 37.77 -28.38 -1.07
CA SER A 61 36.49 -28.97 -0.64
C SER A 61 35.91 -28.23 0.56
N GLN A 62 36.74 -27.89 1.54
CA GLN A 62 36.30 -27.11 2.71
C GLN A 62 35.81 -25.72 2.31
N LYS A 63 36.56 -25.01 1.45
CA LYS A 63 36.13 -23.69 0.94
C LYS A 63 34.81 -23.76 0.20
N LEU A 64 34.60 -24.83 -0.59
CA LEU A 64 33.36 -25.02 -1.33
C LEU A 64 32.17 -25.25 -0.38
N LEU A 65 32.35 -26.06 0.66
CA LEU A 65 31.33 -26.25 1.70
C LEU A 65 31.00 -24.96 2.45
N ASP A 66 32.01 -24.17 2.80
CA ASP A 66 31.82 -22.89 3.49
C ASP A 66 31.04 -21.91 2.60
N LEU A 67 31.37 -21.84 1.30
CA LEU A 67 30.66 -21.00 0.32
C LEU A 67 29.21 -21.45 0.12
N GLU A 68 28.95 -22.76 0.02
CA GLU A 68 27.59 -23.29 -0.12
C GLU A 68 26.75 -23.00 1.13
N GLY A 69 27.36 -23.06 2.32
CA GLY A 69 26.74 -22.67 3.58
C GLY A 69 26.37 -21.19 3.64
N GLN A 70 27.28 -20.31 3.21
CA GLN A 70 27.03 -18.86 3.13
C GLN A 70 25.92 -18.54 2.12
N LYS A 71 25.96 -19.17 0.94
CA LYS A 71 24.94 -19.00 -0.09
C LYS A 71 23.56 -19.43 0.42
N SER A 72 23.46 -20.61 1.04
CA SER A 72 22.21 -21.13 1.60
C SER A 72 21.66 -20.28 2.75
N GLN A 73 22.53 -19.57 3.48
CA GLN A 73 22.11 -18.60 4.50
C GLN A 73 21.59 -17.32 3.86
N ALA A 74 22.31 -16.79 2.87
CA ALA A 74 21.91 -15.59 2.14
C ALA A 74 20.57 -15.78 1.41
N GLU A 75 20.35 -16.94 0.79
CA GLU A 75 19.07 -17.27 0.14
C GLU A 75 17.90 -17.24 1.13
N ARG A 76 18.08 -17.81 2.33
CA ARG A 76 17.03 -17.78 3.37
C ARG A 76 16.74 -16.37 3.89
N GLU A 77 17.77 -15.53 4.02
CA GLU A 77 17.59 -14.13 4.41
C GLU A 77 16.87 -13.34 3.32
N LEU A 78 17.19 -13.60 2.05
CA LEU A 78 16.56 -12.96 0.91
C LEU A 78 15.07 -13.35 0.81
N ASP A 79 14.74 -14.63 0.95
CA ASP A 79 13.35 -15.11 1.00
C ASP A 79 12.56 -14.44 2.15
N SER A 80 13.18 -14.29 3.32
CA SER A 80 12.55 -13.62 4.47
C SER A 80 12.27 -12.13 4.17
N LEU A 81 13.25 -11.42 3.59
CA LEU A 81 13.11 -10.01 3.24
C LEU A 81 12.06 -9.79 2.14
N GLU A 82 12.00 -10.67 1.15
CA GLU A 82 10.97 -10.62 0.12
C GLU A 82 9.55 -10.78 0.70
N GLN A 83 9.37 -11.70 1.65
CA GLN A 83 8.09 -11.86 2.34
C GLN A 83 7.70 -10.62 3.16
N GLU A 84 8.65 -10.02 3.88
CA GLU A 84 8.41 -8.79 4.62
C GLU A 84 8.06 -7.61 3.70
N LEU A 85 8.75 -7.50 2.56
CA LEU A 85 8.48 -6.47 1.55
C LEU A 85 7.08 -6.62 0.97
N LEU A 86 6.67 -7.85 0.61
CA LEU A 86 5.33 -8.13 0.13
C LEU A 86 4.26 -7.75 1.17
N GLN A 87 4.49 -8.11 2.43
CA GLN A 87 3.57 -7.77 3.51
C GLN A 87 3.46 -6.26 3.73
N CYS A 88 4.59 -5.53 3.74
CA CYS A 88 4.60 -4.07 3.87
C CYS A 88 3.89 -3.40 2.69
N THR A 89 4.12 -3.89 1.47
CA THR A 89 3.48 -3.37 0.27
C THR A 89 1.96 -3.55 0.32
N ALA A 90 1.49 -4.73 0.70
CA ALA A 90 0.06 -4.99 0.86
C ALA A 90 -0.58 -4.10 1.94
N ARG A 91 0.10 -3.90 3.08
CA ARG A 91 -0.36 -2.98 4.13
C ARG A 91 -0.43 -1.54 3.63
N SER A 92 0.57 -1.08 2.88
CA SER A 92 0.58 0.27 2.30
C SER A 92 -0.63 0.47 1.36
N GLN A 93 -0.88 -0.49 0.46
CA GLN A 93 -2.00 -0.40 -0.49
C GLN A 93 -3.36 -0.38 0.21
N ASN A 94 -3.55 -1.16 1.28
CA ASN A 94 -4.76 -1.11 2.10
C ASN A 94 -4.92 0.26 2.75
N MET A 95 -3.85 0.79 3.35
CA MET A 95 -3.89 2.07 4.06
C MET A 95 -4.14 3.24 3.10
N ASP A 96 -3.56 3.21 1.89
CA ASP A 96 -3.84 4.17 0.83
C ASP A 96 -5.33 4.13 0.41
N SER A 97 -5.91 2.93 0.34
CA SER A 97 -7.33 2.76 0.00
C SER A 97 -8.24 3.30 1.12
N GLU A 98 -7.91 3.03 2.38
CA GLU A 98 -8.63 3.59 3.54
C GLU A 98 -8.53 5.11 3.58
N LEU A 99 -7.35 5.68 3.31
CA LEU A 99 -7.18 7.13 3.25
C LEU A 99 -8.03 7.77 2.16
N GLN A 100 -8.06 7.18 0.95
CA GLN A 100 -8.92 7.68 -0.13
C GLN A 100 -10.41 7.59 0.22
N PHE A 101 -10.82 6.53 0.92
CA PHE A 101 -12.19 6.39 1.39
C PHE A 101 -12.54 7.48 2.40
N LEU A 102 -11.72 7.67 3.43
CA LEU A 102 -11.94 8.68 4.46
C LEU A 102 -11.93 10.11 3.90
N GLN A 103 -11.07 10.39 2.92
CA GLN A 103 -11.06 11.70 2.24
C GLN A 103 -12.39 11.98 1.53
N ARG A 104 -13.00 10.99 0.88
CA ARG A 104 -14.31 11.14 0.24
C ARG A 104 -15.42 11.32 1.26
N GLU A 105 -15.41 10.59 2.37
CA GLU A 105 -16.38 10.79 3.45
C GLU A 105 -16.28 12.18 4.05
N LEU A 106 -15.06 12.68 4.26
CA LEU A 106 -14.83 14.02 4.80
C LEU A 106 -15.38 15.11 3.86
N GLU A 107 -15.16 14.99 2.56
CA GLU A 107 -15.70 15.95 1.59
C GLU A 107 -17.24 15.91 1.56
N SER A 108 -17.83 14.71 1.55
CA SER A 108 -19.29 14.54 1.62
C SER A 108 -19.89 15.18 2.89
N LEU A 109 -19.20 15.05 4.03
CA LEU A 109 -19.62 15.68 5.28
C LEU A 109 -19.52 17.21 5.22
N ARG A 110 -18.50 17.77 4.56
CA ARG A 110 -18.38 19.22 4.36
C ARG A 110 -19.48 19.76 3.47
N ASP A 111 -19.81 19.07 2.39
CA ASP A 111 -20.91 19.45 1.51
C ASP A 111 -22.23 19.47 2.29
N SER A 112 -22.48 18.41 3.07
CA SER A 112 -23.66 18.32 3.94
C SER A 112 -23.70 19.42 5.01
N GLU A 113 -22.56 19.77 5.62
CA GLU A 113 -22.47 20.87 6.59
C GLU A 113 -22.80 22.22 5.93
N GLN A 114 -22.30 22.46 4.72
CA GLN A 114 -22.57 23.70 3.98
C GLN A 114 -24.04 23.82 3.57
N GLU A 115 -24.66 22.72 3.14
CA GLU A 115 -26.10 22.67 2.86
C GLU A 115 -26.92 22.99 4.12
N LEU A 116 -26.57 22.41 5.26
CA LEU A 116 -27.24 22.66 6.54
C LEU A 116 -27.10 24.12 6.99
N GLN A 117 -25.91 24.72 6.85
CA GLN A 117 -25.69 26.13 7.18
C GLN A 117 -26.55 27.06 6.30
N THR A 118 -26.67 26.74 5.02
CA THR A 118 -27.51 27.52 4.10
C THR A 118 -28.98 27.44 4.51
N LEU A 119 -29.48 26.23 4.78
CA LEU A 119 -30.85 26.03 5.24
C LEU A 119 -31.12 26.71 6.58
N GLN A 120 -30.16 26.70 7.49
CA GLN A 120 -30.29 27.39 8.77
C GLN A 120 -30.41 28.91 8.59
N GLN A 121 -29.61 29.50 7.70
CA GLN A 121 -29.72 30.92 7.39
C GLN A 121 -31.08 31.29 6.80
N GLU A 122 -31.59 30.47 5.87
CA GLU A 122 -32.93 30.68 5.28
C GLU A 122 -34.03 30.67 6.36
N VAL A 123 -33.97 29.72 7.29
CA VAL A 123 -34.93 29.63 8.40
C VAL A 123 -34.81 30.80 9.36
N ASP A 124 -33.59 31.25 9.65
CA ASP A 124 -33.33 32.39 10.53
C ASP A 124 -33.85 33.70 9.92
N ASP A 125 -33.65 33.91 8.61
CA ASP A 125 -34.18 35.07 7.87
C ASP A 125 -35.72 35.08 7.88
N ASP A 126 -36.35 33.93 7.60
CA ASP A 126 -37.81 33.81 7.61
C ASP A 126 -38.40 34.07 9.00
N THR A 127 -37.76 33.52 10.04
CA THR A 127 -38.24 33.60 11.42
C THR A 127 -38.01 34.98 12.03
N THR A 128 -36.91 35.64 11.69
CA THR A 128 -36.50 36.92 12.32
C THR A 128 -37.06 38.13 11.60
N ASP A 129 -37.17 38.07 10.26
CA ASP A 129 -37.56 39.24 9.46
C ASP A 129 -38.92 39.07 8.80
N VAL A 130 -39.14 37.98 8.06
CA VAL A 130 -40.33 37.82 7.22
C VAL A 130 -41.59 37.60 8.06
N ILE A 131 -41.58 36.63 8.98
CA ILE A 131 -42.74 36.31 9.81
C ILE A 131 -43.11 37.50 10.72
N PRO A 132 -42.18 38.13 11.47
CA PRO A 132 -42.52 39.26 12.32
C PRO A 132 -43.02 40.48 11.54
N SER A 133 -42.45 40.77 10.36
CA SER A 133 -42.91 41.87 9.51
C SER A 133 -44.33 41.62 8.96
N ALA A 134 -44.62 40.40 8.50
CA ALA A 134 -45.95 40.02 8.05
C ALA A 134 -46.99 40.10 9.19
N ILE A 135 -46.63 39.64 10.39
CA ILE A 135 -47.47 39.77 11.59
C ILE A 135 -47.72 41.26 11.89
N TYR A 136 -46.68 42.09 11.87
CA TYR A 136 -46.82 43.53 12.11
C TYR A 136 -47.75 44.19 11.09
N VAL A 137 -47.60 43.90 9.81
CA VAL A 137 -48.46 44.43 8.74
C VAL A 137 -49.91 43.98 8.93
N ALA A 138 -50.15 42.70 9.21
CA ALA A 138 -51.50 42.20 9.48
C ALA A 138 -52.14 42.88 10.72
N GLN A 139 -51.35 43.05 11.79
CA GLN A 139 -51.77 43.78 12.98
C GLN A 139 -52.05 45.25 12.68
N LEU A 140 -51.26 45.88 11.82
CA LEU A 140 -51.45 47.28 11.42
C LEU A 140 -52.75 47.45 10.63
N TYR A 141 -53.00 46.59 9.63
CA TYR A 141 -54.27 46.58 8.92
C TYR A 141 -55.46 46.41 9.86
N HIS A 142 -55.37 45.48 10.82
CA HIS A 142 -56.42 45.32 11.82
C HIS A 142 -56.54 46.53 12.75
N LYS A 143 -55.43 47.16 13.16
CA LYS A 143 -55.46 48.35 14.02
C LYS A 143 -56.09 49.55 13.35
N VAL A 144 -55.79 49.77 12.06
CA VAL A 144 -56.29 50.87 11.25
C VAL A 144 -57.75 50.64 10.88
N THR A 145 -58.07 49.48 10.33
CA THR A 145 -59.42 49.22 9.81
C THR A 145 -60.39 48.73 10.88
N LYS A 146 -59.91 48.13 11.97
CA LYS A 146 -60.70 47.39 12.96
C LYS A 146 -61.58 46.28 12.38
N ILE A 147 -61.29 45.81 11.17
CA ILE A 147 -62.02 44.72 10.53
C ILE A 147 -61.34 43.39 10.85
N LYS A 148 -62.13 42.34 11.10
CA LYS A 148 -61.70 40.94 11.06
C LYS A 148 -62.45 40.21 9.97
N TRP A 149 -61.73 39.56 9.08
CA TRP A 149 -62.30 38.80 7.97
C TRP A 149 -62.60 37.36 8.38
N GLU A 150 -63.66 36.81 7.80
CA GLU A 150 -64.03 35.40 7.87
C GLU A 150 -63.50 34.70 6.61
N TYR A 151 -62.67 33.67 6.80
CA TYR A 151 -61.95 33.02 5.71
C TYR A 151 -62.66 31.79 5.15
N ASP A 152 -63.71 31.31 5.83
CA ASP A 152 -64.51 30.15 5.41
C ASP A 152 -65.74 30.59 4.61
N THR A 153 -65.50 31.28 3.49
CA THR A 153 -66.56 31.80 2.60
C THR A 153 -66.21 31.64 1.12
N GLU A 154 -67.18 31.81 0.23
CA GLU A 154 -66.95 31.72 -1.21
C GLU A 154 -65.96 32.80 -1.68
N PRO A 155 -65.06 32.53 -2.66
CA PRO A 155 -63.99 33.48 -3.05
C PRO A 155 -64.47 34.86 -3.53
N HIS A 156 -65.73 34.97 -3.96
CA HIS A 156 -66.33 36.22 -4.41
C HIS A 156 -67.08 36.96 -3.28
N ILE A 157 -67.25 36.34 -2.10
CA ILE A 157 -67.94 36.94 -0.96
C ILE A 157 -66.90 37.42 0.04
N LEU A 158 -66.87 38.72 0.27
CA LEU A 158 -66.05 39.34 1.29
C LEU A 158 -66.89 39.48 2.58
N ARG A 159 -66.65 38.58 3.54
CA ARG A 159 -67.38 38.53 4.81
C ARG A 159 -66.48 38.80 6.01
N GLY A 160 -66.94 39.63 6.94
CA GLY A 160 -66.19 39.97 8.14
C GLY A 160 -66.99 40.79 9.13
N VAL A 161 -66.32 41.30 10.15
CA VAL A 161 -66.91 42.16 11.19
C VAL A 161 -66.00 43.35 11.45
N HIS A 162 -66.56 44.55 11.38
CA HIS A 162 -65.91 45.79 11.79
C HIS A 162 -66.17 46.07 13.28
N TYR A 163 -65.11 46.31 14.05
CA TYR A 163 -65.18 46.62 15.49
C TYR A 163 -64.97 48.13 15.73
N GLY A 164 -66.03 48.91 15.58
CA GLY A 164 -66.05 50.34 15.94
C GLY A 164 -66.09 50.59 17.46
N ALA A 165 -66.16 51.87 17.86
CA ALA A 165 -66.17 52.26 19.27
C ALA A 165 -67.39 51.75 20.06
N ASP A 166 -68.56 51.67 19.40
CA ASP A 166 -69.83 51.37 20.08
C ASP A 166 -70.44 50.01 19.70
N LEU A 167 -70.51 49.69 18.40
CA LEU A 167 -71.12 48.43 17.91
C LEU A 167 -70.26 47.73 16.86
N ALA A 168 -70.22 46.40 16.96
CA ALA A 168 -69.66 45.53 15.93
C ALA A 168 -70.62 45.47 14.74
N THR A 169 -70.14 45.84 13.55
CA THR A 169 -70.95 45.90 12.32
C THR A 169 -70.55 44.75 11.39
N PRO A 170 -71.49 43.87 10.98
CA PRO A 170 -71.18 42.80 10.04
C PRO A 170 -70.95 43.36 8.63
N ILE A 171 -69.98 42.77 7.93
CA ILE A 171 -69.65 43.05 6.53
C ILE A 171 -69.97 41.80 5.72
N ASN A 172 -70.74 41.95 4.64
CA ASN A 172 -71.02 40.87 3.69
C ASN A 172 -71.21 41.48 2.30
N ILE A 173 -70.17 41.42 1.49
CA ILE A 173 -70.12 42.07 0.17
C ILE A 173 -69.87 41.01 -0.90
N ASP A 174 -70.75 40.93 -1.89
CA ASP A 174 -70.50 40.17 -3.11
C ASP A 174 -69.66 41.02 -4.09
N THR A 175 -68.43 40.58 -4.32
CA THR A 175 -67.45 41.24 -5.20
C THR A 175 -67.66 40.92 -6.69
N SER A 176 -68.52 39.95 -7.03
CA SER A 176 -68.85 39.62 -8.43
C SER A 176 -69.75 40.66 -9.08
N VAL A 177 -70.57 41.35 -8.29
CA VAL A 177 -71.56 42.33 -8.75
C VAL A 177 -71.13 43.79 -8.51
N ARG A 178 -69.94 44.02 -7.95
CA ARG A 178 -69.45 45.36 -7.58
C ARG A 178 -68.03 45.61 -8.07
N SER A 179 -67.70 46.87 -8.36
CA SER A 179 -66.34 47.25 -8.76
C SER A 179 -65.41 47.32 -7.55
N ARG A 180 -64.11 47.03 -7.77
CA ARG A 180 -63.08 47.08 -6.71
C ARG A 180 -63.04 48.43 -5.98
N CYS A 181 -63.13 49.54 -6.71
CA CYS A 181 -63.15 50.89 -6.10
C CYS A 181 -64.37 51.08 -5.18
N SER A 182 -65.56 50.69 -5.65
CA SER A 182 -66.78 50.83 -4.83
C SER A 182 -66.72 50.00 -3.55
N VAL A 183 -66.13 48.80 -3.61
CA VAL A 183 -65.91 47.97 -2.41
C VAL A 183 -64.90 48.64 -1.48
N SER A 184 -63.77 49.13 -1.99
CA SER A 184 -62.78 49.83 -1.16
C SER A 184 -63.34 51.09 -0.50
N ASP A 185 -64.09 51.91 -1.22
CA ASP A 185 -64.70 53.13 -0.68
C ASP A 185 -65.67 52.81 0.45
N GLU A 186 -66.47 51.75 0.30
CA GLU A 186 -67.37 51.29 1.37
C GLU A 186 -66.61 50.79 2.60
N LEU A 187 -65.51 50.05 2.41
CA LEU A 187 -64.71 49.58 3.53
C LEU A 187 -64.04 50.72 4.29
N TRP A 188 -63.57 51.75 3.58
CA TRP A 188 -62.98 52.93 4.21
C TRP A 188 -63.99 53.80 4.95
N ASN A 189 -65.26 53.81 4.55
CA ASN A 189 -66.32 54.52 5.27
C ASN A 189 -66.56 53.99 6.69
N PHE A 190 -66.16 52.75 7.00
CA PHE A 190 -66.23 52.23 8.37
C PHE A 190 -65.15 52.81 9.30
N VAL A 191 -64.04 53.29 8.73
CA VAL A 191 -62.90 53.78 9.50
C VAL A 191 -63.18 55.22 9.93
N SER A 192 -63.14 55.48 11.23
CA SER A 192 -63.35 56.85 11.76
C SER A 192 -62.23 57.78 11.29
N THR A 193 -62.61 58.98 10.85
CA THR A 193 -61.69 60.06 10.47
C THR A 193 -61.57 61.13 11.57
N GLU A 194 -62.15 60.90 12.74
CA GLU A 194 -62.04 61.79 13.90
C GLU A 194 -60.69 61.56 14.62
N TRP A 195 -60.02 62.65 15.01
CA TRP A 195 -58.66 62.66 15.60
C TRP A 195 -58.67 63.14 17.05
#